data_AF-A0A2G9QJL7-F1
#
_entry.id   AF-A0A2G9QJL7-F1
#
_cell.length_a   1.000
_cell.length_b   1.000
_cell.length_c   1.000
_cell.angle_alpha   90.00
_cell.angle_beta   90.00
_cell.angle_gamma   90.00
#
_symmetry.space_group_name_H-M   'P 1'
#
loop_
_entity.id
_entity.type
_entity.pdbx_description
1 polymer ?
#
loop_
_entity_poly.entity_id
_entity_poly.type
_entity_poly.pdbx_seq_one_letter_code
_entity_poly.pdbx_strand_id
1 'polypeptide(L)'
;VQSIFPTLMSYVPGPHHKAVSLSKEMVEFVAEIVKSCQQTLHLSKPRHFVDCFLIKMEKTTENLHSLWSVEDTEEDWRSQQLHQHSITNYWSEKV
;
A
#
# COMPACT_ATOMS: atom_id res chain seq x y z
N VAL A 1 6.37 17.78 15.01
CA VAL A 1 5.56 17.52 16.24
C VAL A 1 5.08 16.08 16.15
N GLN A 2 5.77 15.15 16.81
CA GLN A 2 5.38 13.74 16.80
C GLN A 2 4.19 13.54 17.74
N SER A 3 3.17 12.87 17.22
CA SER A 3 1.83 12.80 17.78
C SER A 3 1.81 11.86 19.00
N ILE A 4 1.77 12.41 20.21
CA ILE A 4 1.55 11.65 21.46
C ILE A 4 0.07 11.22 21.57
N PHE A 5 -0.79 11.82 20.75
CA PHE A 5 -2.25 11.70 20.79
C PHE A 5 -2.81 10.33 20.36
N PRO A 6 -2.31 9.65 19.31
CA PRO A 6 -2.85 8.35 18.88
C PRO A 6 -2.59 7.24 19.90
N THR A 7 -1.37 7.17 20.43
CA THR A 7 -0.97 6.18 21.45
C THR A 7 -1.71 6.41 22.76
N LEU A 8 -1.93 7.66 23.16
CA LEU A 8 -2.74 7.93 24.34
C LEU A 8 -4.20 7.55 24.12
N MET A 9 -4.77 7.88 22.96
CA MET A 9 -6.17 7.58 22.65
C MET A 9 -6.44 6.07 22.58
N SER A 10 -5.47 5.21 22.29
CA SER A 10 -5.67 3.75 22.37
C SER A 10 -5.90 3.23 23.80
N TYR A 11 -5.59 4.00 24.85
CA TYR A 11 -5.87 3.61 26.23
C TYR A 11 -7.18 4.20 26.78
N VAL A 12 -7.72 5.26 26.16
CA VAL A 12 -8.92 5.94 26.63
C VAL A 12 -10.16 5.26 26.04
N PRO A 13 -11.09 4.71 26.85
CA PRO A 13 -12.29 4.08 26.30
C PRO A 13 -13.15 5.11 25.57
N GLY A 14 -13.59 4.79 24.35
CA GLY A 14 -14.40 5.70 23.56
C GLY A 14 -14.77 5.19 22.16
N PRO A 15 -15.67 5.89 21.46
CA PRO A 15 -16.21 5.47 20.16
C PRO A 15 -15.15 5.31 19.05
N HIS A 16 -13.99 5.96 19.17
CA HIS A 16 -12.89 5.85 18.22
C HIS A 16 -12.33 4.43 18.12
N HIS A 17 -12.43 3.60 19.17
CA HIS A 17 -12.08 2.18 19.09
C HIS A 17 -12.97 1.44 18.08
N LYS A 18 -14.27 1.74 18.09
CA LYS A 18 -15.21 1.20 17.12
C LYS A 18 -14.92 1.74 15.72
N ALA A 19 -14.60 3.02 15.58
CA ALA A 19 -14.21 3.60 14.29
C ALA A 19 -12.95 2.93 13.72
N VAL A 20 -11.95 2.64 14.55
CA VAL A 20 -10.74 1.90 14.16
C VAL A 20 -11.09 0.47 13.76
N SER A 21 -11.95 -0.23 14.50
CA SER A 21 -12.43 -1.58 14.11
C SER A 21 -13.10 -1.56 12.73
N LEU A 22 -14.04 -0.65 12.51
CA LEU A 22 -14.76 -0.51 11.25
C LEU A 22 -13.81 -0.15 10.09
N SER A 23 -12.78 0.67 10.34
CA SER A 23 -11.76 0.94 9.32
C SER A 23 -10.96 -0.31 8.96
N LYS A 24 -10.64 -1.18 9.93
CA LYS A 24 -9.95 -2.45 9.66
C LYS A 24 -10.83 -3.39 8.84
N GLU A 25 -12.09 -3.55 9.23
CA GLU A 25 -13.07 -4.34 8.48
C GLU A 25 -13.25 -3.83 7.04
N MET A 26 -13.23 -2.50 6.85
CA MET A 26 -13.30 -1.90 5.52
C MET A 26 -12.05 -2.21 4.68
N VAL A 27 -10.86 -2.20 5.29
CA VAL A 27 -9.61 -2.59 4.62
C VAL A 27 -9.66 -4.06 4.22
N GLU A 28 -10.07 -4.96 5.10
CA GLU A 28 -10.22 -6.40 4.82
C GLU A 28 -11.21 -6.65 3.67
N PHE A 29 -12.34 -5.93 3.66
CA PHE A 29 -13.32 -6.02 2.57
C PHE A 29 -12.75 -5.58 1.22
N VAL A 30 -12.01 -4.46 1.19
CA VAL A 30 -11.35 -3.99 -0.02
C VAL A 30 -10.27 -4.98 -0.48
N ALA A 31 -9.53 -5.58 0.45
CA ALA A 31 -8.51 -6.58 0.14
C ALA A 31 -9.11 -7.82 -0.56
N GLU A 32 -10.25 -8.32 -0.09
CA GLU A 32 -10.95 -9.44 -0.75
C GLU A 32 -11.47 -9.07 -2.14
N ILE A 33 -11.96 -7.85 -2.35
CA ILE A 33 -12.31 -7.35 -3.70
C ILE A 33 -11.07 -7.35 -4.59
N VAL A 34 -9.95 -6.79 -4.10
CA VAL A 34 -8.69 -6.72 -4.87
C VAL A 34 -8.23 -8.12 -5.27
N LYS A 35 -8.28 -9.08 -4.35
CA LYS A 35 -7.92 -10.48 -4.59
C LYS A 35 -8.82 -11.14 -5.64
N SER A 36 -10.12 -10.90 -5.59
CA SER A 36 -11.06 -11.40 -6.61
C SER A 36 -10.81 -10.77 -7.99
N CYS A 37 -10.52 -9.46 -8.04
CA CYS A 37 -10.13 -8.78 -9.28
C CYS A 37 -8.82 -9.36 -9.84
N GLN A 38 -7.81 -9.59 -9.00
CA GLN A 38 -6.53 -10.19 -9.39
C GLN A 38 -6.69 -11.58 -10.03
N GLN A 39 -7.54 -12.43 -9.47
CA GLN A 39 -7.79 -13.79 -10.01
C GLN A 39 -8.34 -13.78 -11.44
N THR A 40 -9.01 -12.70 -11.84
CA THR A 40 -9.66 -12.56 -13.15
C THR A 40 -9.09 -11.36 -13.93
N LEU A 41 -7.87 -10.95 -13.60
CA LEU A 41 -7.22 -9.79 -14.19
C LEU A 41 -6.77 -10.11 -15.62
N HIS A 42 -7.17 -9.26 -16.57
CA HIS A 42 -6.71 -9.32 -17.95
C HIS A 42 -5.99 -8.01 -18.31
N LEU A 43 -4.68 -8.10 -18.55
CA LEU A 43 -3.82 -6.95 -18.81
C LEU A 43 -4.23 -6.12 -20.04
N SER A 44 -4.85 -6.77 -21.04
CA SER A 44 -5.32 -6.12 -22.26
C SER A 44 -6.68 -5.44 -22.13
N LYS A 45 -7.45 -5.76 -21.07
CA LYS A 45 -8.82 -5.28 -20.89
C LYS A 45 -9.15 -5.13 -19.40
N PRO A 46 -8.64 -4.07 -18.74
CA PRO A 46 -9.04 -3.78 -17.37
C PRO A 46 -10.54 -3.48 -17.34
N ARG A 47 -11.25 -4.15 -16.43
CA ARG A 47 -12.72 -4.04 -16.30
C ARG A 47 -13.09 -3.10 -15.16
N HIS A 48 -12.32 -3.15 -14.08
CA HIS A 48 -12.56 -2.36 -12.88
C HIS A 48 -11.41 -1.38 -12.65
N PHE A 49 -11.69 -0.31 -11.89
CA PHE A 49 -10.67 0.64 -11.47
C PHE A 49 -9.48 -0.04 -10.77
N VAL A 50 -9.76 -1.09 -9.99
CA VAL A 50 -8.74 -1.92 -9.34
C VAL A 50 -7.80 -2.57 -10.36
N ASP A 51 -8.31 -3.07 -11.49
CA ASP A 51 -7.50 -3.69 -12.54
C ASP A 51 -6.52 -2.66 -13.15
N CYS A 52 -6.99 -1.45 -13.45
CA CYS A 52 -6.14 -0.36 -13.94
C CYS A 52 -5.03 -0.02 -12.95
N PHE A 53 -5.35 -0.02 -11.65
CA PHE A 53 -4.40 0.30 -10.59
C PHE A 53 -3.34 -0.80 -10.45
N LEU A 54 -3.75 -2.07 -10.49
CA LEU A 54 -2.85 -3.23 -10.45
C LEU A 54 -1.89 -3.25 -11.65
N ILE A 55 -2.39 -3.00 -12.86
CA ILE A 55 -1.55 -2.93 -14.08
C ILE A 55 -0.55 -1.77 -13.98
N LYS A 56 -0.99 -0.61 -13.49
CA LYS A 56 -0.11 0.56 -13.35
C LYS A 56 0.99 0.32 -12.32
N MET A 57 0.66 -0.37 -11.23
CA MET A 57 1.62 -0.78 -10.22
C MET A 57 2.70 -1.69 -10.79
N GLU A 58 2.30 -2.77 -11.47
CA GLU A 58 3.23 -3.74 -12.06
C GLU A 58 4.24 -3.05 -12.98
N LYS A 59 3.75 -2.18 -13.88
CA LYS A 59 4.59 -1.35 -14.76
C LYS A 59 5.52 -0.41 -14.00
N THR A 60 5.06 0.17 -12.88
CA THR A 60 5.88 1.06 -12.06
C THR A 60 6.97 0.27 -11.36
N THR A 61 6.67 -0.92 -10.84
CA THR A 61 7.65 -1.82 -10.22
C THR A 61 8.71 -2.28 -11.22
N GLU A 62 8.32 -2.65 -12.43
CA GLU A 62 9.27 -3.00 -13.51
C GLU A 62 10.16 -1.81 -13.89
N ASN A 63 9.56 -0.62 -14.01
CA ASN A 63 10.31 0.60 -14.31
C ASN A 63 11.29 0.96 -13.19
N LEU A 64 10.89 0.81 -11.93
CA LEU A 64 11.77 0.96 -10.77
C LEU A 64 12.90 -0.07 -10.84
N HIS A 65 12.62 -1.34 -11.07
CA HIS A 65 13.66 -2.36 -11.20
C HIS A 65 14.67 -2.03 -12.33
N SER A 66 14.20 -1.42 -13.42
CA SER A 66 15.08 -0.96 -14.50
C SER A 66 15.89 0.30 -14.15
N LEU A 67 15.27 1.27 -13.45
CA LEU A 67 15.90 2.52 -13.02
C LEU A 67 17.00 2.24 -11.99
N TRP A 68 16.77 1.29 -11.10
CA TRP A 68 17.68 0.90 -10.03
C TRP A 68 18.86 0.09 -10.56
N SER A 69 18.71 -0.53 -11.73
CA SER A 69 19.82 -1.21 -12.40
C SER A 69 20.81 -0.24 -13.05
N VAL A 70 20.49 1.05 -13.14
CA VAL A 70 21.29 2.07 -13.83
C VAL A 70 22.04 3.00 -12.86
N GLU A 71 21.68 3.05 -11.59
CA GLU A 71 22.08 4.12 -10.67
C GLU A 71 22.96 3.62 -9.51
N ASP A 72 24.22 3.25 -9.78
CA ASP A 72 25.25 2.99 -8.74
C ASP A 72 26.07 4.27 -8.51
N THR A 73 25.58 5.24 -7.72
CA THR A 73 26.46 6.20 -7.00
C THR A 73 25.80 6.72 -5.71
N GLU A 74 26.16 6.10 -4.57
CA GLU A 74 26.35 6.58 -3.18
C GLU A 74 25.48 7.69 -2.51
N GLU A 75 24.57 8.39 -3.18
CA GLU A 75 23.45 9.13 -2.55
C GLU A 75 22.16 8.28 -2.44
N ASP A 76 22.26 7.03 -2.86
CA ASP A 76 21.19 6.06 -3.03
C ASP A 76 20.62 5.52 -1.70
N TRP A 77 21.42 5.45 -0.62
CA TRP A 77 21.01 4.82 0.64
C TRP A 77 19.86 5.54 1.36
N ARG A 78 19.68 6.85 1.17
CA ARG A 78 18.52 7.61 1.70
C ARG A 78 17.26 7.43 0.85
N SER A 79 17.42 7.22 -0.45
CA SER A 79 16.33 6.97 -1.40
C SER A 79 15.81 5.53 -1.28
N GLN A 80 16.71 4.57 -1.07
CA GLN A 80 16.38 3.16 -0.84
C GLN A 80 15.59 2.93 0.46
N GLN A 81 15.88 3.68 1.54
CA GLN A 81 15.08 3.58 2.76
C GLN A 81 13.65 4.13 2.61
N LEU A 82 13.43 5.21 1.85
CA LEU A 82 12.08 5.74 1.59
C LEU A 82 11.27 4.84 0.65
N HIS A 83 11.93 4.20 -0.31
CA HIS A 83 11.29 3.26 -1.23
C HIS A 83 10.90 1.94 -0.56
N GLN A 84 11.80 1.35 0.25
CA GLN A 84 11.50 0.13 1.00
C GLN A 84 10.38 0.39 2.01
N HIS A 85 10.31 1.57 2.63
CA HIS A 85 9.25 1.93 3.56
C HIS A 85 7.88 2.15 2.87
N SER A 86 7.84 2.72 1.66
CA SER A 86 6.56 2.95 0.96
C SER A 86 5.95 1.67 0.40
N ILE A 87 6.76 0.78 -0.19
CA ILE A 87 6.26 -0.46 -0.80
C ILE A 87 5.81 -1.45 0.28
N THR A 88 6.49 -1.49 1.43
CA THR A 88 6.10 -2.34 2.56
C THR A 88 4.86 -1.81 3.28
N ASN A 89 4.69 -0.47 3.40
CA ASN A 89 3.43 0.12 3.86
C ASN A 89 2.28 -0.14 2.87
N TYR A 90 2.56 -0.04 1.58
CA TYR A 90 1.56 -0.24 0.53
C TYR A 90 1.04 -1.70 0.47
N TRP A 91 1.88 -2.70 0.74
CA TRP A 91 1.47 -4.11 0.78
C TRP A 91 0.88 -4.55 2.13
N SER A 92 1.28 -3.94 3.25
CA SER A 92 0.65 -4.20 4.56
C SER A 92 -0.69 -3.47 4.76
N GLU A 93 -1.03 -2.57 3.84
CA GLU A 93 -2.30 -1.81 3.79
C GLU A 93 -3.28 -2.41 2.77
N LYS A 94 -2.82 -3.35 1.93
CA LYS A 94 -3.64 -4.06 0.92
C LYS A 94 -3.84 -5.56 1.19
N VAL A 95 -3.26 -6.07 2.28
CA VAL A 95 -3.44 -7.41 2.87
C VAL A 95 -3.50 -7.22 4.38
#